data_AF-A0A3B0XZB2-F1
#
_entry.id   AF-A0A3B0XZB2-F1
#
_cell.length_a   1.000
_cell.length_b   1.000
_cell.length_c   1.000
_cell.angle_alpha   90.00
_cell.angle_beta   90.00
_cell.angle_gamma   90.00
#
_symmetry.space_group_name_H-M   'P 1'
#
loop_
_entity.id
_entity.type
_entity.pdbx_description
1 polymer ?
#
loop_
_entity_poly.entity_id
_entity_poly.type
_entity_poly.pdbx_seq_one_letter_code
_entity_poly.pdbx_strand_id
1 'polypeptide(L)'
;MKAYLRGKLLNLLFGILRLSSKHVLKWQSRIINVLHSRAYLASFDLFPDKKLSQLIDMALVATGDLLGEDRPSIIQSDIRGEDIDMLIITLSADDNIKTLLCNYYRVASFRYYAYGPLGWFDDEVKENLDKAREFDEGAKKLTSVEFSELKKFLKSEDKKLKKDISKRAKERIETHKESFMPKIQITGAALGFVFSFTSMMFLVSGFLYQYFVLGHFGVNVSDFFSITDYIASSTEVILPSVIATVFGLLPALFGLAHRAQKTAIQEQYDIKEKGPSTLDLIMYAIGPTLVFLLFLDYHLNEKVYVEGVTVLVLWGFIIVFVKFNLKNYFNNSAPVSFGLLAIVIFSLKITDRIHSDIKIIEAGEYKNEYQISFTSTYNEFHGYRFVSSNSTYIFLYDADNNRISVIPTSGVRYINISNDPDAIM
;
A
#
# COMPACT_ATOMS: atom_id res chain seq x y z
N MET A 1 14.58 37.04 58.36
CA MET A 1 13.22 36.86 57.77
C MET A 1 12.95 37.73 56.54
N LYS A 2 13.15 39.07 56.58
CA LYS A 2 12.92 39.97 55.42
C LYS A 2 13.74 39.64 54.15
N ALA A 3 15.03 39.30 54.28
CA ALA A 3 15.88 38.95 53.13
C ALA A 3 15.43 37.65 52.42
N TYR A 4 14.99 36.65 53.19
CA TYR A 4 14.50 35.37 52.67
C TYR A 4 13.18 35.52 51.88
N LEU A 5 12.24 36.31 52.42
CA LEU A 5 10.98 36.62 51.73
C LEU A 5 11.24 37.40 50.43
N ARG A 6 12.19 38.34 50.43
CA ARG A 6 12.60 39.09 49.24
C ARG A 6 13.19 38.18 48.15
N GLY A 7 14.01 37.20 48.53
CA GLY A 7 14.57 36.21 47.60
C GLY A 7 13.50 35.31 46.96
N LYS A 8 12.53 34.81 47.75
CA LYS A 8 11.41 34.02 47.21
C LYS A 8 10.52 34.82 46.25
N LEU A 9 10.24 36.09 46.56
CA LEU A 9 9.41 36.94 45.71
C LEU A 9 10.09 37.27 44.38
N LEU A 10 11.41 37.52 44.40
CA LEU A 10 12.22 37.68 43.19
C LEU A 10 12.21 36.41 42.33
N ASN A 11 12.42 35.23 42.93
CA ASN A 11 12.38 33.97 42.18
C ASN A 11 11.00 33.69 41.55
N LEU A 12 9.91 34.02 42.25
CA LEU A 12 8.55 33.92 41.70
C LEU A 12 8.36 34.86 40.51
N LEU A 13 8.78 36.12 40.63
CA LEU A 13 8.73 37.12 39.55
C LEU A 13 9.55 36.66 38.34
N PHE A 14 10.79 36.21 38.52
CA PHE A 14 11.61 35.65 37.45
C PHE A 14 10.97 34.42 36.80
N GLY A 15 10.30 33.56 37.58
CA GLY A 15 9.55 32.42 37.07
C GLY A 15 8.38 32.82 36.17
N ILE A 16 7.57 33.79 36.60
CA ILE A 16 6.43 34.33 35.84
C ILE A 16 6.93 35.00 34.55
N LEU A 17 7.99 35.81 34.63
CA LEU A 17 8.60 36.45 33.47
C LEU A 17 9.13 35.40 32.47
N ARG A 18 9.79 34.35 32.96
CA ARG A 18 10.27 33.27 32.07
C ARG A 18 9.13 32.55 31.37
N LEU A 19 8.01 32.30 32.06
CA LEU A 19 6.82 31.66 31.50
C LEU A 19 6.13 32.54 30.45
N SER A 20 5.94 33.82 30.74
CA SER A 20 5.38 34.75 29.77
C SER A 20 6.31 34.91 28.55
N SER A 21 7.63 34.84 28.74
CA SER A 21 8.60 35.02 27.65
C SER A 21 8.53 33.86 26.68
N LYS A 22 8.53 32.64 27.21
CA LYS A 22 8.27 31.43 26.43
C LYS A 22 6.94 31.50 25.69
N HIS A 23 5.90 32.05 26.31
CA HIS A 23 4.60 32.20 25.66
C HIS A 23 4.64 33.18 24.49
N VAL A 24 5.27 34.35 24.64
CA VAL A 24 5.40 35.33 23.55
C VAL A 24 6.30 34.78 22.43
N LEU A 25 7.42 34.15 22.76
CA LEU A 25 8.31 33.47 21.82
C LEU A 25 7.59 32.40 21.00
N LYS A 26 6.70 31.63 21.63
CA LYS A 26 5.87 30.64 20.94
C LYS A 26 5.01 31.28 19.84
N TRP A 27 4.48 32.48 20.07
CA TRP A 27 3.67 33.18 19.09
C TRP A 27 4.50 33.85 18.01
N GLN A 28 5.68 34.38 18.36
CA GLN A 28 6.67 34.86 17.40
C GLN A 28 7.09 33.72 16.45
N SER A 29 7.44 32.55 16.98
CA SER A 29 7.72 31.34 16.18
C SER A 29 6.52 30.91 15.33
N ARG A 30 5.28 31.11 15.81
CA ARG A 30 4.09 30.80 15.01
C ARG A 30 3.89 31.77 13.84
N ILE A 31 4.30 33.03 13.95
CA ILE A 31 4.33 33.97 12.83
C ILE A 31 5.33 33.47 11.77
N ILE A 32 6.54 33.07 12.18
CA ILE A 32 7.54 32.48 11.27
C ILE A 32 6.94 31.25 10.54
N ASN A 33 6.26 30.35 11.26
CA ASN A 33 5.64 29.18 10.63
C ASN A 33 4.55 29.54 9.61
N VAL A 34 3.78 30.62 9.86
CA VAL A 34 2.75 31.12 8.93
C VAL A 34 3.42 31.77 7.71
N LEU A 35 4.47 32.58 7.90
CA LEU A 35 5.29 33.15 6.82
C LEU A 35 5.86 32.03 5.94
N HIS A 36 6.53 31.06 6.55
CA HIS A 36 7.08 29.89 5.87
C HIS A 36 6.00 29.12 5.10
N SER A 37 4.82 28.90 5.70
CA SER A 37 3.73 28.19 5.02
C SER A 37 3.20 28.97 3.81
N ARG A 38 3.17 30.31 3.87
CA ARG A 38 2.81 31.15 2.72
C ARG A 38 3.89 31.15 1.64
N ALA A 39 5.17 31.27 2.03
CA ALA A 39 6.30 31.13 1.13
C ALA A 39 6.27 29.76 0.41
N TYR A 40 5.99 28.70 1.16
CA TYR A 40 5.87 27.37 0.60
C TYR A 40 4.70 27.26 -0.37
N LEU A 41 3.53 27.81 -0.05
CA LEU A 41 2.40 27.87 -1.00
C LEU A 41 2.73 28.64 -2.28
N ALA A 42 3.36 29.82 -2.16
CA ALA A 42 3.77 30.61 -3.33
C ALA A 42 4.77 29.84 -4.21
N SER A 43 5.67 29.07 -3.59
CA SER A 43 6.65 28.26 -4.32
C SER A 43 6.00 27.14 -5.17
N PHE A 44 4.81 26.64 -4.81
CA PHE A 44 4.08 25.68 -5.65
C PHE A 44 3.71 26.29 -7.01
N ASP A 45 3.30 27.56 -7.01
CA ASP A 45 2.82 28.26 -8.20
C ASP A 45 3.98 28.73 -9.09
N LEU A 46 5.07 29.19 -8.46
CA LEU A 46 6.24 29.71 -9.18
C LEU A 46 7.12 28.59 -9.77
N PHE A 47 7.19 27.42 -9.12
CA PHE A 47 8.15 26.37 -9.46
C PHE A 47 7.46 24.99 -9.59
N PRO A 48 6.66 24.79 -10.66
CA PRO A 48 5.88 23.55 -10.87
C PRO A 48 6.74 22.32 -11.17
N ASP A 49 8.01 22.50 -11.54
CA ASP A 49 8.96 21.46 -11.94
C ASP A 49 9.83 20.94 -10.78
N LYS A 50 9.96 21.71 -9.70
CA LYS A 50 10.82 21.36 -8.55
C LYS A 50 10.23 20.22 -7.69
N LYS A 51 11.06 19.61 -6.84
CA LYS A 51 10.59 18.64 -5.81
C LYS A 51 9.98 19.38 -4.62
N LEU A 52 9.06 18.72 -3.88
CA LEU A 52 8.50 19.27 -2.63
C LEU A 52 9.58 19.59 -1.59
N SER A 53 10.65 18.78 -1.49
CA SER A 53 11.78 19.08 -0.61
C SER A 53 12.48 20.39 -0.97
N GLN A 54 12.75 20.61 -2.25
CA GLN A 54 13.37 21.84 -2.74
C GLN A 54 12.50 23.06 -2.46
N LEU A 55 11.18 22.94 -2.66
CA LEU A 55 10.23 24.00 -2.36
C LEU A 55 10.20 24.38 -0.87
N ILE A 56 10.30 23.39 0.03
CA ILE A 56 10.40 23.63 1.48
C ILE A 56 11.67 24.40 1.79
N ASP A 57 12.81 23.97 1.24
CA ASP A 57 14.10 24.61 1.47
C ASP A 57 14.10 26.06 0.93
N MET A 58 13.54 26.28 -0.27
CA MET A 58 13.37 27.62 -0.85
C MET A 58 12.50 28.51 0.02
N ALA A 59 11.38 27.99 0.53
CA ALA A 59 10.49 28.73 1.42
C ALA A 59 11.17 29.08 2.75
N LEU A 60 11.99 28.18 3.28
CA LEU A 60 12.77 28.40 4.49
C LEU A 60 13.79 29.51 4.30
N VAL A 61 14.60 29.45 3.23
CA VAL A 61 15.62 30.47 2.94
C VAL A 61 14.96 31.82 2.66
N ALA A 62 13.92 31.87 1.83
CA ALA A 62 13.20 33.12 1.54
C ALA A 62 12.56 33.73 2.80
N THR A 63 12.07 32.90 3.72
CA THR A 63 11.53 33.40 5.01
C THR A 63 12.64 33.99 5.89
N GLY A 64 13.81 33.35 5.94
CA GLY A 64 14.98 33.87 6.65
C GLY A 64 15.43 35.23 6.10
N ASP A 65 15.56 35.33 4.77
CA ASP A 65 15.93 36.58 4.09
C ASP A 65 14.94 37.72 4.37
N LEU A 66 13.64 37.44 4.34
CA LEU A 66 12.60 38.43 4.67
C LEU A 66 12.66 38.89 6.14
N LEU A 67 13.23 38.07 7.03
CA LEU A 67 13.47 38.40 8.43
C LEU A 67 14.86 39.04 8.66
N GLY A 68 15.65 39.24 7.60
CA GLY A 68 17.00 39.78 7.67
C GLY A 68 18.02 38.82 8.29
N GLU A 69 17.75 37.51 8.25
CA GLU A 69 18.70 36.48 8.67
C GLU A 69 19.69 36.20 7.53
N ASP A 70 20.95 35.93 7.88
CA ASP A 70 21.96 35.56 6.89
C ASP A 70 21.58 34.25 6.19
N ARG A 71 21.72 34.22 4.86
CA ARG A 71 21.49 33.00 4.06
C ARG A 71 22.35 31.86 4.62
N PRO A 72 21.75 30.71 4.97
CA PRO A 72 22.53 29.56 5.36
C PRO A 72 23.45 29.16 4.18
N SER A 73 24.74 28.94 4.47
CA SER A 73 25.73 28.53 3.45
C SER A 73 25.41 27.17 2.81
N ILE A 74 24.54 26.39 3.45
CA ILE A 74 24.06 25.09 2.99
C ILE A 74 22.73 25.31 2.26
N ILE A 75 22.77 25.97 1.12
CA ILE A 75 21.73 25.80 0.11
C ILE A 75 22.05 24.47 -0.56
N GLN A 76 21.10 23.52 -0.60
CA GLN A 76 21.30 22.28 -1.35
C GLN A 76 21.74 22.62 -2.78
N SER A 77 22.69 21.88 -3.35
CA SER A 77 23.37 22.17 -4.62
C SER A 77 22.46 22.46 -5.82
N ASP A 78 21.18 22.14 -5.69
CA ASP A 78 20.20 22.12 -6.78
C ASP A 78 19.23 23.32 -6.73
N ILE A 79 19.30 24.19 -5.72
CA ILE A 79 18.47 25.40 -5.63
C ILE A 79 19.27 26.60 -6.16
N ARG A 80 18.76 27.26 -7.21
CA ARG A 80 19.39 28.45 -7.78
C ARG A 80 19.05 29.67 -6.93
N GLY A 81 20.03 30.55 -6.71
CA GLY A 81 19.80 31.83 -6.00
C GLY A 81 18.71 32.68 -6.65
N GLU A 82 18.65 32.68 -7.98
CA GLU A 82 17.63 33.37 -8.77
C GLU A 82 16.19 32.92 -8.44
N ASP A 83 16.00 31.63 -8.16
CA ASP A 83 14.68 31.08 -7.79
C ASP A 83 14.24 31.62 -6.42
N ILE A 84 15.20 31.75 -5.48
CA ILE A 84 14.95 32.32 -4.14
C ILE A 84 14.63 33.82 -4.26
N ASP A 85 15.40 34.55 -5.06
CA ASP A 85 15.20 36.00 -5.26
C ASP A 85 13.83 36.27 -5.90
N MET A 86 13.40 35.46 -6.87
CA MET A 86 12.07 35.55 -7.47
C MET A 86 10.95 35.30 -6.44
N LEU A 87 11.13 34.32 -5.56
CA LEU A 87 10.19 34.03 -4.48
C LEU A 87 10.10 35.21 -3.50
N ILE A 88 11.24 35.79 -3.11
CA ILE A 88 11.31 36.95 -2.21
C ILE A 88 10.62 38.16 -2.83
N ILE A 89 10.86 38.46 -4.11
CA ILE A 89 10.19 39.56 -4.82
C ILE A 89 8.67 39.38 -4.78
N THR A 90 8.20 38.16 -5.07
CA THR A 90 6.77 37.83 -5.06
C THR A 90 6.18 37.98 -3.66
N LEU A 91 6.87 37.48 -2.62
CA LEU A 91 6.41 37.57 -1.24
C LEU A 91 6.44 39.00 -0.70
N SER A 92 7.44 39.79 -1.08
CA SER A 92 7.59 41.19 -0.67
C SER A 92 6.47 42.08 -1.23
N ALA A 93 5.84 41.65 -2.34
CA ALA A 93 4.68 42.32 -2.91
C ALA A 93 3.34 41.95 -2.20
N ASP A 94 3.29 40.87 -1.40
CA ASP A 94 2.06 40.43 -0.71
C ASP A 94 1.85 41.22 0.61
N ASP A 95 0.78 42.00 0.68
CA ASP A 95 0.43 42.79 1.87
C ASP A 95 0.20 41.93 3.12
N ASN A 96 -0.20 40.66 2.96
CA ASN A 96 -0.31 39.74 4.09
C ASN A 96 1.08 39.39 4.65
N ILE A 97 2.10 39.24 3.79
CA ILE A 97 3.48 38.97 4.21
C ILE A 97 4.01 40.19 4.96
N LYS A 98 3.85 41.40 4.40
CA LYS A 98 4.22 42.65 5.10
C LYS A 98 3.55 42.77 6.47
N THR A 99 2.25 42.48 6.54
CA THR A 99 1.50 42.49 7.80
C THR A 99 2.05 41.47 8.81
N LEU A 100 2.43 40.27 8.35
CA LEU A 100 3.02 39.24 9.21
C LEU A 100 4.44 39.64 9.68
N LEU A 101 5.27 40.23 8.81
CA LEU A 101 6.61 40.74 9.16
C LEU A 101 6.51 41.90 10.16
N CYS A 102 5.61 42.86 9.93
CA CYS A 102 5.29 43.91 10.89
C CYS A 102 4.88 43.31 12.24
N ASN A 103 3.96 42.35 12.25
CA ASN A 103 3.52 41.70 13.49
C ASN A 103 4.62 40.87 14.17
N TYR A 104 5.56 40.28 13.42
CA TYR A 104 6.72 39.58 13.99
C TYR A 104 7.53 40.53 14.87
N TYR A 105 7.90 41.70 14.32
CA TYR A 105 8.66 42.71 15.03
C TYR A 105 7.85 43.40 16.14
N ARG A 106 6.55 43.65 15.93
CA ARG A 106 5.66 44.14 17.01
C ARG A 106 5.55 43.16 18.17
N VAL A 107 5.53 41.85 17.91
CA VAL A 107 5.53 40.80 18.96
C VAL A 107 6.90 40.74 19.66
N ALA A 108 8.00 40.91 18.94
CA ALA A 108 9.33 41.02 19.54
C ALA A 108 9.45 42.25 20.46
N SER A 109 8.95 43.41 20.02
CA SER A 109 8.86 44.63 20.84
C SER A 109 7.97 44.42 22.07
N PHE A 110 6.79 43.80 21.89
CA PHE A 110 5.89 43.45 23.01
C PHE A 110 6.55 42.54 24.03
N ARG A 111 7.38 41.59 23.57
CA ARG A 111 8.20 40.71 24.42
C ARG A 111 9.07 41.59 25.32
N TYR A 112 9.98 42.37 24.76
CA TYR A 112 10.95 43.16 25.53
C TYR A 112 10.30 44.16 26.48
N TYR A 113 9.24 44.83 26.05
CA TYR A 113 8.51 45.74 26.94
C TYR A 113 7.88 45.03 28.13
N ALA A 114 7.28 43.85 27.92
CA ALA A 114 6.69 43.08 29.02
C ALA A 114 7.75 42.60 30.04
N TYR A 115 9.03 42.53 29.66
CA TYR A 115 10.15 42.15 30.55
C TYR A 115 10.89 43.32 31.18
N GLY A 116 10.80 44.52 30.61
CA GLY A 116 11.54 45.70 31.04
C GLY A 116 10.68 46.84 31.59
N PRO A 117 9.86 46.65 32.64
CA PRO A 117 9.10 47.76 33.21
C PRO A 117 9.98 48.88 33.79
N LEU A 118 11.29 48.64 33.93
CA LEU A 118 12.30 49.61 34.38
C LEU A 118 13.10 50.25 33.21
N GLY A 119 12.66 50.07 31.96
CA GLY A 119 13.32 50.63 30.78
C GLY A 119 14.60 49.91 30.34
N TRP A 120 14.89 48.74 30.91
CA TRP A 120 16.12 47.98 30.63
C TRP A 120 16.28 47.48 29.19
N PHE A 121 15.19 47.50 28.42
CA PHE A 121 15.17 47.03 27.03
C PHE A 121 14.56 48.06 26.08
N ASP A 122 14.64 49.35 26.42
CA ASP A 122 14.04 50.42 25.61
C ASP A 122 14.68 50.51 24.22
N ASP A 123 15.98 50.21 24.12
CA ASP A 123 16.71 50.17 22.85
C ASP A 123 16.19 49.03 21.95
N GLU A 124 16.02 47.81 22.48
CA GLU A 124 15.48 46.68 21.70
C GLU A 124 14.00 46.90 21.34
N VAL A 125 13.22 47.50 22.24
CA VAL A 125 11.83 47.87 21.96
C VAL A 125 11.77 48.85 20.78
N LYS A 126 12.64 49.87 20.78
CA LYS A 126 12.73 50.88 19.72
C LYS A 126 13.23 50.26 18.41
N GLU A 127 14.32 49.50 18.43
CA GLU A 127 14.87 48.83 17.26
C GLU A 127 13.83 47.95 16.58
N ASN A 128 13.10 47.13 17.34
CA ASN A 128 12.05 46.27 16.77
C ASN A 128 10.85 47.08 16.25
N LEU A 129 10.49 48.21 16.87
CA LEU A 129 9.42 49.06 16.33
C LEU A 129 9.86 49.78 15.05
N ASP A 130 11.12 50.20 14.96
CA ASP A 130 11.66 50.82 13.75
C ASP A 130 11.67 49.80 12.60
N LYS A 131 12.08 48.54 12.85
CA LYS A 131 11.92 47.45 11.87
C LYS A 131 10.47 47.17 11.49
N ALA A 132 9.53 47.24 12.44
CA ALA A 132 8.10 47.10 12.13
C ALA A 132 7.60 48.24 11.22
N ARG A 133 8.12 49.46 11.40
CA ARG A 133 7.77 50.64 10.60
C ARG A 133 8.27 50.60 9.17
N GLU A 134 9.27 49.78 8.86
CA GLU A 134 9.70 49.50 7.49
C GLU A 134 8.58 48.82 6.67
N PHE A 135 7.66 48.11 7.33
CA PHE A 135 6.54 47.42 6.68
C PHE A 135 5.20 48.17 6.81
N ASP A 136 5.02 48.93 7.88
CA ASP A 136 3.84 49.76 8.15
C ASP A 136 4.27 50.98 8.97
N GLU A 137 4.35 52.16 8.35
CA GLU A 137 4.75 53.41 9.03
C GLU A 137 3.91 53.71 10.29
N GLY A 138 2.66 53.24 10.31
CA GLY A 138 1.74 53.37 11.44
C GLY A 138 1.98 52.37 12.57
N ALA A 139 2.97 51.49 12.46
CA ALA A 139 3.22 50.42 13.41
C ALA A 139 3.46 50.97 14.83
N LYS A 140 2.56 50.57 15.72
CA LYS A 140 2.62 50.85 17.16
C LYS A 140 2.79 49.56 17.93
N LYS A 141 3.32 49.69 19.14
CA LYS A 141 3.46 48.57 20.06
C LYS A 141 2.11 47.90 20.34
N LEU A 142 2.12 46.57 20.40
CA LEU A 142 0.92 45.80 20.68
C LEU A 142 0.41 46.05 22.10
N THR A 143 -0.89 46.21 22.21
CA THR A 143 -1.64 46.07 23.45
C THR A 143 -1.91 44.60 23.74
N SER A 144 -2.28 44.28 24.99
CA SER A 144 -2.68 42.91 25.37
C SER A 144 -3.89 42.40 24.59
N VAL A 145 -4.79 43.31 24.19
CA VAL A 145 -6.01 42.99 23.40
C VAL A 145 -5.61 42.63 21.97
N GLU A 146 -4.86 43.48 21.29
CA GLU A 146 -4.37 43.21 19.92
C GLU A 146 -3.51 41.93 19.88
N PHE A 147 -2.67 41.71 20.89
CA PHE A 147 -1.90 40.47 20.98
C PHE A 147 -2.81 39.25 21.14
N SER A 148 -3.96 39.36 21.82
CA SER A 148 -4.93 38.27 21.92
C SER A 148 -5.64 37.98 20.59
N GLU A 149 -5.98 39.03 19.84
CA GLU A 149 -6.61 38.92 18.52
C GLU A 149 -5.65 38.30 17.50
N LEU A 150 -4.39 38.76 17.49
CA LEU A 150 -3.33 38.21 16.66
C LEU A 150 -3.16 36.69 16.88
N LYS A 151 -3.24 36.21 18.12
CA LYS A 151 -3.18 34.77 18.43
C LYS A 151 -4.32 33.98 17.78
N LYS A 152 -5.54 34.53 17.80
CA LYS A 152 -6.71 33.88 17.20
C LYS A 152 -6.53 33.80 15.69
N PHE A 153 -6.14 34.91 15.08
CA PHE A 153 -5.83 35.01 13.66
C PHE A 153 -4.73 34.00 13.24
N LEU A 154 -3.58 33.98 13.91
CA LEU A 154 -2.48 33.07 13.58
C LEU A 154 -2.86 31.59 13.70
N LYS A 155 -3.75 31.24 14.63
CA LYS A 155 -4.26 29.87 14.76
C LYS A 155 -5.17 29.47 13.61
N SER A 156 -6.11 30.34 13.22
CA SER A 156 -6.99 30.06 12.08
C SER A 156 -6.21 30.00 10.77
N GLU A 157 -5.26 30.93 10.60
CA GLU A 157 -4.47 31.03 9.38
C GLU A 157 -3.52 29.84 9.21
N ASP A 158 -2.77 29.47 10.25
CA ASP A 158 -1.91 28.27 10.24
C ASP A 158 -2.70 27.00 9.91
N LYS A 159 -3.92 26.85 10.44
CA LYS A 159 -4.79 25.70 10.12
C LYS A 159 -5.22 25.70 8.65
N LYS A 160 -5.57 26.86 8.11
CA LYS A 160 -5.96 27.02 6.69
C LYS A 160 -4.79 26.69 5.78
N LEU A 161 -3.63 27.31 6.01
CA LEU A 161 -2.43 27.10 5.20
C LEU A 161 -1.97 25.64 5.20
N LYS A 162 -1.99 24.96 6.36
CA LYS A 162 -1.67 23.52 6.43
C LYS A 162 -2.61 22.66 5.59
N LYS A 163 -3.90 23.00 5.55
CA LYS A 163 -4.88 22.28 4.73
C LYS A 163 -4.58 22.49 3.24
N ASP A 164 -4.28 23.73 2.85
CA ASP A 164 -3.99 24.08 1.46
C ASP A 164 -2.67 23.46 0.98
N ILE A 165 -1.62 23.49 1.81
CA ILE A 165 -0.35 22.80 1.55
C ILE A 165 -0.57 21.30 1.41
N SER A 166 -1.32 20.67 2.32
CA SER A 166 -1.60 19.24 2.25
C SER A 166 -2.37 18.87 0.98
N LYS A 167 -3.32 19.71 0.57
CA LYS A 167 -4.09 19.52 -0.68
C LYS A 167 -3.16 19.60 -1.90
N ARG A 168 -2.38 20.67 -2.05
CA ARG A 168 -1.47 20.86 -3.19
C ARG A 168 -0.35 19.82 -3.23
N ALA A 169 0.21 19.45 -2.08
CA ALA A 169 1.21 18.39 -1.99
C ALA A 169 0.63 17.03 -2.44
N LYS A 170 -0.61 16.69 -2.02
CA LYS A 170 -1.30 15.48 -2.48
C LYS A 170 -1.53 15.49 -3.98
N GLU A 171 -2.03 16.60 -4.53
CA GLU A 171 -2.24 16.76 -5.97
C GLU A 171 -0.92 16.53 -6.75
N ARG A 172 0.18 17.15 -6.31
CA ARG A 172 1.49 16.97 -6.94
C ARG A 172 2.02 15.53 -6.86
N ILE A 173 1.86 14.89 -5.69
CA ILE A 173 2.23 13.47 -5.50
C ILE A 173 1.41 12.57 -6.42
N GLU A 174 0.11 12.83 -6.57
CA GLU A 174 -0.78 12.07 -7.45
C GLU A 174 -0.39 12.26 -8.93
N THR A 175 -0.11 13.49 -9.38
CA THR A 175 0.38 13.75 -10.73
C THR A 175 1.72 13.05 -10.99
N HIS A 176 2.64 13.08 -10.02
CA HIS A 176 3.91 12.37 -10.12
C HIS A 176 3.70 10.86 -10.17
N LYS A 177 2.77 10.31 -9.38
CA LYS A 177 2.38 8.90 -9.41
C LYS A 177 1.84 8.48 -10.78
N GLU A 178 1.01 9.32 -11.40
CA GLU A 178 0.46 9.06 -12.75
C GLU A 178 1.55 8.98 -13.83
N SER A 179 2.70 9.65 -13.65
CA SER A 179 3.81 9.63 -14.62
C SER A 179 4.49 8.25 -14.76
N PHE A 180 4.55 7.46 -13.68
CA PHE A 180 5.20 6.14 -13.68
C PHE A 180 4.23 4.98 -13.41
N MET A 181 3.00 5.28 -13.01
CA MET A 181 1.90 4.33 -12.89
C MET A 181 0.65 4.95 -13.54
N PRO A 182 0.60 4.98 -14.88
CA PRO A 182 -0.56 5.51 -15.58
C PRO A 182 -1.83 4.76 -15.18
N LYS A 183 -2.96 5.48 -15.16
CA LYS A 183 -4.26 4.87 -14.88
C LYS A 183 -4.48 3.68 -15.80
N ILE A 184 -4.88 2.55 -15.22
CA ILE A 184 -5.23 1.35 -15.98
C ILE A 184 -6.46 1.69 -16.84
N GLN A 185 -6.24 1.92 -18.12
CA GLN A 185 -7.33 2.06 -19.08
C GLN A 185 -7.75 0.66 -19.51
N ILE A 186 -8.97 0.26 -19.13
CA ILE A 186 -9.56 -1.00 -19.59
C ILE A 186 -9.94 -0.81 -21.06
N THR A 187 -9.03 -1.21 -21.95
CA THR A 187 -9.28 -1.22 -23.39
C THR A 187 -9.98 -2.51 -23.80
N GLY A 188 -10.61 -2.51 -24.99
CA GLY A 188 -11.15 -3.76 -25.58
C GLY A 188 -10.08 -4.85 -25.72
N ALA A 189 -8.83 -4.47 -25.97
CA ALA A 189 -7.69 -5.40 -26.00
C ALA A 189 -7.41 -6.02 -24.63
N ALA A 190 -7.51 -5.24 -23.54
CA ALA A 190 -7.34 -5.76 -22.19
C ALA A 190 -8.45 -6.77 -21.83
N LEU A 191 -9.71 -6.47 -22.20
CA LEU A 191 -10.81 -7.42 -22.03
C LEU A 191 -10.60 -8.68 -22.87
N GLY A 192 -10.23 -8.54 -24.14
CA GLY A 192 -9.92 -9.67 -25.02
C GLY A 192 -8.80 -10.56 -24.49
N PHE A 193 -7.74 -9.95 -23.93
CA PHE A 193 -6.67 -10.67 -23.26
C PHE A 193 -7.19 -11.44 -22.04
N VAL A 194 -7.97 -10.80 -21.16
CA VAL A 194 -8.54 -11.46 -19.97
C VAL A 194 -9.43 -12.63 -20.36
N PHE A 195 -10.30 -12.47 -21.36
CA PHE A 195 -11.14 -13.57 -21.86
C PHE A 195 -10.29 -14.70 -22.43
N SER A 196 -9.34 -14.39 -23.31
CA SER A 196 -8.47 -15.40 -23.94
C SER A 196 -7.62 -16.15 -22.92
N PHE A 197 -7.01 -15.41 -21.98
CA PHE A 197 -6.21 -15.97 -20.90
C PHE A 197 -7.06 -16.85 -19.98
N THR A 198 -8.25 -16.38 -19.59
CA THR A 198 -9.18 -17.16 -18.79
C THR A 198 -9.59 -18.43 -19.53
N SER A 199 -10.03 -18.34 -20.79
CA SER A 199 -10.40 -19.52 -21.60
C SER A 199 -9.25 -20.53 -21.73
N MET A 200 -8.02 -20.06 -21.95
CA MET A 200 -6.84 -20.92 -22.01
C MET A 200 -6.60 -21.61 -20.67
N MET A 201 -6.67 -20.87 -19.56
CA MET A 201 -6.52 -21.42 -18.21
C MET A 201 -7.62 -22.43 -17.91
N PHE A 202 -8.84 -22.18 -18.37
CA PHE A 202 -9.95 -23.13 -18.28
C PHE A 202 -9.60 -24.46 -18.96
N LEU A 203 -9.25 -24.40 -20.24
CA LEU A 203 -8.96 -25.61 -21.01
C LEU A 203 -7.76 -26.39 -20.47
N VAL A 204 -6.65 -25.70 -20.18
CA VAL A 204 -5.42 -26.33 -19.68
C VAL A 204 -5.65 -27.01 -18.35
N SER A 205 -6.43 -26.40 -17.45
CA SER A 205 -6.67 -26.98 -16.14
C SER A 205 -7.64 -28.15 -16.13
N GLY A 206 -8.71 -28.13 -16.92
CA GLY A 206 -9.56 -29.31 -17.08
C GLY A 206 -8.76 -30.51 -17.59
N PHE A 207 -7.87 -30.27 -18.56
CA PHE A 207 -6.94 -31.29 -19.04
C PHE A 207 -6.00 -31.78 -17.94
N LEU A 208 -5.28 -30.87 -17.26
CA LEU A 208 -4.31 -31.24 -16.22
C LEU A 208 -4.98 -31.98 -15.05
N TYR A 209 -6.16 -31.52 -14.63
CA TYR A 209 -6.93 -32.16 -13.57
C TYR A 209 -7.25 -33.61 -13.92
N GLN A 210 -7.87 -33.86 -15.08
CA GLN A 210 -8.20 -35.22 -15.50
C GLN A 210 -6.94 -36.06 -15.71
N TYR A 211 -5.93 -35.49 -16.38
CA TYR A 211 -4.66 -36.17 -16.65
C TYR A 211 -3.99 -36.68 -15.37
N PHE A 212 -3.90 -35.86 -14.33
CA PHE A 212 -3.25 -36.26 -13.08
C PHE A 212 -4.15 -37.14 -12.21
N VAL A 213 -5.44 -36.82 -12.04
CA VAL A 213 -6.34 -37.63 -11.20
C VAL A 213 -6.55 -39.01 -11.79
N LEU A 214 -7.01 -39.11 -13.04
CA LEU A 214 -7.30 -40.41 -13.66
C LEU A 214 -6.02 -41.15 -14.04
N GLY A 215 -4.97 -40.43 -14.43
CA GLY A 215 -3.67 -41.01 -14.72
C GLY A 215 -3.02 -41.68 -13.50
N HIS A 216 -3.22 -41.13 -12.30
CA HIS A 216 -2.79 -41.76 -11.04
C HIS A 216 -3.38 -43.17 -10.86
N PHE A 217 -4.63 -43.37 -11.29
CA PHE A 217 -5.32 -44.67 -11.24
C PHE A 217 -5.17 -45.49 -12.54
N GLY A 218 -4.21 -45.16 -13.40
CA GLY A 218 -3.83 -45.94 -14.58
C GLY A 218 -4.67 -45.71 -15.83
N VAL A 219 -5.52 -44.67 -15.86
CA VAL A 219 -6.35 -44.35 -17.04
C VAL A 219 -5.60 -43.40 -17.95
N ASN A 220 -5.46 -43.78 -19.23
CA ASN A 220 -4.95 -42.88 -20.24
C ASN A 220 -6.05 -41.91 -20.74
N VAL A 221 -6.02 -40.68 -20.26
CA VAL A 221 -7.07 -39.68 -20.51
C VAL A 221 -7.23 -39.33 -21.99
N SER A 222 -6.18 -39.46 -22.81
CA SER A 222 -6.26 -39.18 -24.26
C SER A 222 -7.23 -40.10 -24.99
N ASP A 223 -7.48 -41.28 -24.44
CA ASP A 223 -8.26 -42.32 -25.12
C ASP A 223 -9.77 -42.14 -24.88
N PHE A 224 -10.15 -41.37 -23.86
CA PHE A 224 -11.52 -41.29 -23.36
C PHE A 224 -12.11 -39.87 -23.31
N PHE A 225 -11.30 -38.82 -23.41
CA PHE A 225 -11.76 -37.43 -23.29
C PHE A 225 -11.57 -36.64 -24.58
N SER A 226 -12.61 -35.88 -24.94
CA SER A 226 -12.56 -34.85 -25.97
C SER A 226 -12.33 -33.46 -25.37
N ILE A 227 -12.07 -32.47 -26.23
CA ILE A 227 -11.93 -31.06 -25.82
C ILE A 227 -13.19 -30.57 -25.07
N THR A 228 -14.37 -30.98 -25.51
CA THR A 228 -15.64 -30.60 -24.87
C THR A 228 -15.77 -31.19 -23.46
N ASP A 229 -15.27 -32.40 -23.23
CA ASP A 229 -15.28 -33.02 -21.90
C ASP A 229 -14.31 -32.30 -20.95
N TYR A 230 -13.15 -31.83 -21.45
CA TYR A 230 -12.25 -30.99 -20.65
C TYR A 230 -12.92 -29.70 -20.21
N ILE A 231 -13.64 -29.02 -21.11
CA ILE A 231 -14.36 -27.78 -20.78
C ILE A 231 -15.47 -28.04 -19.73
N ALA A 232 -16.17 -29.15 -19.82
CA ALA A 232 -17.18 -29.52 -18.82
C ALA A 232 -16.52 -29.75 -17.44
N SER A 233 -15.51 -30.61 -17.38
CA SER A 233 -14.75 -30.89 -16.14
C SER A 233 -14.08 -29.65 -15.55
N SER A 234 -13.68 -28.72 -16.40
CA SER A 234 -13.08 -27.45 -16.01
C SER A 234 -14.03 -26.66 -15.10
N THR A 235 -15.32 -26.62 -15.38
CA THR A 235 -16.24 -25.67 -14.75
C THR A 235 -16.37 -25.88 -13.23
N GLU A 236 -16.40 -27.13 -12.77
CA GLU A 236 -16.57 -27.48 -11.35
C GLU A 236 -15.29 -27.27 -10.52
N VAL A 237 -14.15 -27.60 -11.11
CA VAL A 237 -12.83 -27.52 -10.44
C VAL A 237 -12.27 -26.10 -10.43
N ILE A 238 -12.61 -25.31 -11.45
CA ILE A 238 -11.96 -24.03 -11.73
C ILE A 238 -12.65 -22.86 -11.07
N LEU A 239 -13.98 -22.89 -10.92
CA LEU A 239 -14.70 -21.75 -10.36
C LEU A 239 -14.15 -21.35 -8.98
N PRO A 240 -13.90 -22.28 -8.02
CA PRO A 240 -13.24 -21.94 -6.76
C PRO A 240 -11.82 -21.42 -6.95
N SER A 241 -11.06 -21.98 -7.89
CA SER A 241 -9.68 -21.59 -8.21
C SER A 241 -9.58 -20.20 -8.82
N VAL A 242 -10.53 -19.81 -9.68
CA VAL A 242 -10.67 -18.47 -10.26
C VAL A 242 -11.05 -17.46 -9.20
N ILE A 243 -12.03 -17.79 -8.35
CA ILE A 243 -12.42 -16.94 -7.22
C ILE A 243 -11.21 -16.71 -6.31
N ALA A 244 -10.51 -17.77 -5.90
CA ALA A 244 -9.31 -17.69 -5.08
C ALA A 244 -8.20 -16.86 -5.76
N THR A 245 -8.03 -17.00 -7.08
CA THR A 245 -7.07 -16.20 -7.84
C THR A 245 -7.44 -14.72 -7.81
N VAL A 246 -8.70 -14.36 -8.08
CA VAL A 246 -9.18 -12.97 -8.03
C VAL A 246 -8.97 -12.36 -6.64
N PHE A 247 -9.34 -13.07 -5.58
CA PHE A 247 -9.10 -12.60 -4.20
C PHE A 247 -7.61 -12.54 -3.85
N GLY A 248 -6.78 -13.45 -4.37
CA GLY A 248 -5.33 -13.44 -4.20
C GLY A 248 -4.63 -12.28 -4.92
N LEU A 249 -5.22 -11.76 -6.01
CA LEU A 249 -4.70 -10.60 -6.72
C LEU A 249 -4.99 -9.26 -6.01
N LEU A 250 -6.03 -9.18 -5.17
CA LEU A 250 -6.40 -7.94 -4.47
C LEU A 250 -5.27 -7.41 -3.56
N PRO A 251 -4.66 -8.20 -2.66
CA PRO A 251 -3.52 -7.74 -1.86
C PRO A 251 -2.34 -7.26 -2.71
N ALA A 252 -2.07 -7.91 -3.85
CA ALA A 252 -1.00 -7.50 -4.76
C ALA A 252 -1.31 -6.14 -5.40
N LEU A 253 -2.56 -5.89 -5.81
CA LEU A 253 -3.01 -4.59 -6.31
C LEU A 253 -2.84 -3.49 -5.25
N PHE A 254 -3.29 -3.74 -4.02
CA PHE A 254 -3.13 -2.80 -2.91
C PHE A 254 -1.64 -2.55 -2.58
N GLY A 255 -0.82 -3.60 -2.59
CA GLY A 255 0.62 -3.50 -2.35
C GLY A 255 1.34 -2.68 -3.42
N LEU A 256 1.02 -2.87 -4.68
CA LEU A 256 1.56 -2.09 -5.80
C LEU A 256 1.13 -0.62 -5.71
N ALA A 257 -0.15 -0.35 -5.42
CA ALA A 257 -0.66 1.00 -5.25
C ALA A 257 0.01 1.72 -4.06
N HIS A 258 0.20 1.01 -2.94
CA HIS A 258 0.89 1.54 -1.77
C HIS A 258 2.37 1.83 -2.05
N ARG A 259 3.07 0.91 -2.73
CA ARG A 259 4.47 1.09 -3.12
C ARG A 259 4.62 2.29 -4.06
N ALA A 260 3.75 2.41 -5.06
CA ALA A 260 3.76 3.55 -5.98
C ALA A 260 3.58 4.88 -5.22
N GLN A 261 2.62 4.95 -4.30
CA GLN A 261 2.42 6.13 -3.47
C GLN A 261 3.65 6.43 -2.60
N LYS A 262 4.25 5.41 -1.97
CA LYS A 262 5.47 5.57 -1.15
C LYS A 262 6.64 6.08 -1.99
N THR A 263 6.87 5.50 -3.17
CA THR A 263 7.94 5.92 -4.08
C THR A 263 7.73 7.36 -4.56
N ALA A 264 6.52 7.75 -4.93
CA ALA A 264 6.22 9.14 -5.30
C ALA A 264 6.52 10.12 -4.16
N ILE A 265 6.16 9.76 -2.92
CA ILE A 265 6.47 10.57 -1.74
C ILE A 265 7.98 10.66 -1.52
N GLN A 266 8.69 9.53 -1.57
CA GLN A 266 10.14 9.49 -1.36
C GLN A 266 10.89 10.32 -2.39
N GLU A 267 10.51 10.24 -3.67
CA GLU A 267 11.13 11.03 -4.74
C GLU A 267 10.82 12.53 -4.61
N GLN A 268 9.59 12.90 -4.27
CA GLN A 268 9.18 14.29 -4.10
C GLN A 268 9.80 14.96 -2.86
N TYR A 269 10.08 14.21 -1.79
CA TYR A 269 10.70 14.72 -0.57
C TYR A 269 12.21 14.40 -0.47
N ASP A 270 12.80 13.78 -1.49
CA ASP A 270 14.19 13.32 -1.50
C ASP A 270 14.57 12.44 -0.28
N ILE A 271 13.61 11.65 0.21
CA ILE A 271 13.81 10.79 1.36
C ILE A 271 14.54 9.53 0.90
N LYS A 272 15.86 9.48 1.15
CA LYS A 272 16.65 8.27 0.95
C LYS A 272 16.14 7.16 1.85
N GLU A 273 15.80 6.01 1.27
CA GLU A 273 15.34 4.85 2.01
C GLU A 273 16.51 4.31 2.87
N LYS A 274 16.36 4.41 4.20
CA LYS A 274 17.39 3.92 5.13
C LYS A 274 17.19 2.42 5.35
N GLY A 275 18.01 1.62 4.66
CA GLY A 275 18.13 0.18 4.89
C GLY A 275 16.97 -0.66 4.34
N PRO A 276 17.03 -1.99 4.52
CA PRO A 276 15.91 -2.87 4.17
C PRO A 276 14.69 -2.44 4.97
N SER A 277 13.55 -2.34 4.31
CA SER A 277 12.31 -2.00 5.00
C SER A 277 11.99 -3.08 6.04
N THR A 278 11.25 -2.72 7.10
CA THR A 278 10.74 -3.71 8.06
C THR A 278 10.00 -4.86 7.35
N LEU A 279 9.36 -4.56 6.22
CA LEU A 279 8.68 -5.54 5.38
C LEU A 279 9.66 -6.50 4.70
N ASP A 280 10.81 -6.03 4.23
CA ASP A 280 11.87 -6.90 3.68
C ASP A 280 12.40 -7.84 4.77
N LEU A 281 12.65 -7.32 5.97
CA LEU A 281 13.09 -8.14 7.11
C LEU A 281 12.04 -9.21 7.47
N ILE A 282 10.77 -8.82 7.51
CA ILE A 282 9.65 -9.76 7.73
C ILE A 282 9.61 -10.82 6.63
N MET A 283 9.74 -10.42 5.36
CA MET A 283 9.74 -11.38 4.24
C MET A 283 10.89 -12.38 4.37
N TYR A 284 12.11 -11.91 4.69
CA TYR A 284 13.27 -12.79 4.88
C TYR A 284 13.16 -13.69 6.11
N ALA A 285 12.43 -13.29 7.15
CA ALA A 285 12.22 -14.12 8.34
C ALA A 285 11.13 -15.20 8.13
N ILE A 286 10.08 -14.88 7.35
CA ILE A 286 8.95 -15.79 7.12
C ILE A 286 9.38 -17.07 6.42
N GLY A 287 10.20 -17.01 5.37
CA GLY A 287 10.56 -18.20 4.60
C GLY A 287 11.30 -19.27 5.39
N PRO A 288 12.43 -18.95 6.06
CA PRO A 288 13.13 -19.89 6.91
C PRO A 288 12.21 -20.48 7.99
N THR A 289 11.31 -19.65 8.55
CA THR A 289 10.31 -20.11 9.52
C THR A 289 9.35 -21.13 8.90
N LEU A 290 8.80 -20.85 7.71
CA LEU A 290 7.92 -21.78 7.00
C LEU A 290 8.62 -23.09 6.62
N VAL A 291 9.87 -23.02 6.14
CA VAL A 291 10.68 -24.20 5.81
C VAL A 291 10.93 -25.03 7.07
N PHE A 292 11.27 -24.38 8.18
CA PHE A 292 11.48 -25.05 9.45
C PHE A 292 10.21 -25.70 10.00
N LEU A 293 9.06 -25.02 9.89
CA LEU A 293 7.77 -25.60 10.28
C LEU A 293 7.43 -26.83 9.45
N LEU A 294 7.66 -26.81 8.14
CA LEU A 294 7.44 -27.97 7.28
C LEU A 294 8.41 -29.11 7.56
N PHE A 295 9.66 -28.79 7.87
CA PHE A 295 10.65 -29.78 8.28
C PHE A 295 10.26 -30.46 9.60
N LEU A 296 9.87 -29.67 10.60
CA LEU A 296 9.40 -30.19 11.90
C LEU A 296 8.18 -31.08 11.71
N ASP A 297 7.21 -30.60 10.95
CA ASP A 297 5.96 -31.30 10.74
C ASP A 297 6.15 -32.62 9.97
N TYR A 298 7.03 -32.65 8.95
CA TYR A 298 7.45 -33.89 8.31
C TYR A 298 8.09 -34.89 9.29
N HIS A 299 8.94 -34.41 10.20
CA HIS A 299 9.57 -35.28 11.20
C HIS A 299 8.62 -35.77 12.30
N LEU A 300 7.58 -35.00 12.63
CA LEU A 300 6.62 -35.36 13.67
C LEU A 300 5.50 -36.27 13.14
N ASN A 301 5.07 -36.06 11.90
CA ASN A 301 3.88 -36.69 11.34
C ASN A 301 4.18 -37.66 10.18
N GLU A 302 5.45 -37.77 9.74
CA GLU A 302 5.90 -38.57 8.57
C GLU A 302 5.14 -38.23 7.28
N LYS A 303 4.54 -37.03 7.21
CA LYS A 303 3.69 -36.57 6.11
C LYS A 303 4.14 -35.20 5.65
N VAL A 304 4.06 -34.97 4.34
CA VAL A 304 4.25 -33.64 3.75
C VAL A 304 2.88 -33.06 3.44
N TYR A 305 2.54 -31.94 4.06
CA TYR A 305 1.31 -31.20 3.75
C TYR A 305 1.51 -30.37 2.50
N VAL A 306 0.71 -30.65 1.47
CA VAL A 306 0.76 -29.98 0.17
C VAL A 306 0.42 -28.50 0.32
N GLU A 307 -0.42 -28.16 1.29
CA GLU A 307 -0.78 -26.80 1.68
C GLU A 307 0.46 -26.02 2.12
N GLY A 308 1.33 -26.64 2.92
CA GLY A 308 2.57 -26.01 3.37
C GLY A 308 3.57 -25.79 2.25
N VAL A 309 3.78 -26.80 1.40
CA VAL A 309 4.63 -26.68 0.19
C VAL A 309 4.09 -25.58 -0.73
N THR A 310 2.77 -25.50 -0.88
CA THR A 310 2.09 -24.47 -1.66
C THR A 310 2.38 -23.06 -1.14
N VAL A 311 2.32 -22.85 0.17
CA VAL A 311 2.66 -21.56 0.80
C VAL A 311 4.14 -21.21 0.57
N LEU A 312 5.05 -22.19 0.64
CA LEU A 312 6.47 -21.96 0.35
C LEU A 312 6.73 -21.55 -1.09
N VAL A 313 6.13 -22.25 -2.06
CA VAL A 313 6.28 -21.92 -3.49
C VAL A 313 5.74 -20.53 -3.77
N LEU A 314 4.59 -20.16 -3.19
CA LEU A 314 4.01 -18.84 -3.32
C LEU A 314 4.91 -17.76 -2.70
N TRP A 315 5.46 -18.01 -1.51
CA TRP A 315 6.42 -17.10 -0.87
C TRP A 315 7.70 -16.92 -1.69
N GLY A 316 8.30 -18.01 -2.17
CA GLY A 316 9.49 -18.00 -3.01
C GLY A 316 9.26 -17.24 -4.32
N PHE A 317 8.10 -17.48 -4.96
CA PHE A 317 7.67 -16.72 -6.12
C PHE A 317 7.57 -15.23 -5.81
N ILE A 318 6.89 -14.82 -4.73
CA ILE A 318 6.77 -13.41 -4.34
C ILE A 318 8.14 -12.76 -4.18
N ILE A 319 9.11 -13.42 -3.54
CA ILE A 319 10.45 -12.85 -3.37
C ILE A 319 11.17 -12.66 -4.70
N VAL A 320 11.20 -13.69 -5.54
CA VAL A 320 11.84 -13.60 -6.85
C VAL A 320 11.15 -12.53 -7.68
N PHE A 321 9.82 -12.50 -7.66
CA PHE A 321 9.01 -11.56 -8.42
C PHE A 321 9.16 -10.11 -7.96
N VAL A 322 9.27 -9.85 -6.65
CA VAL A 322 9.51 -8.50 -6.12
C VAL A 322 10.91 -7.99 -6.47
N LYS A 323 11.91 -8.89 -6.51
CA LYS A 323 13.29 -8.57 -6.89
C LYS A 323 13.48 -8.43 -8.40
N PHE A 324 12.74 -9.23 -9.18
CA PHE A 324 12.84 -9.22 -10.62
C PHE A 324 12.11 -7.98 -11.18
N ASN A 325 12.89 -6.95 -11.53
CA ASN A 325 12.33 -5.71 -12.03
C ASN A 325 11.82 -5.89 -13.47
N LEU A 326 10.59 -6.39 -13.62
CA LEU A 326 9.92 -6.61 -14.91
C LEU A 326 9.82 -5.33 -15.76
N LYS A 327 9.89 -4.15 -15.13
CA LYS A 327 9.93 -2.86 -15.86
C LYS A 327 11.15 -2.71 -16.77
N ASN A 328 12.24 -3.40 -16.45
CA ASN A 328 13.45 -3.37 -17.28
C ASN A 328 13.30 -4.19 -18.58
N TYR A 329 12.28 -5.05 -18.67
CA TYR A 329 12.10 -6.00 -19.76
C TYR A 329 10.79 -5.79 -20.53
N PHE A 330 9.76 -5.23 -19.88
CA PHE A 330 8.44 -5.04 -20.46
C PHE A 330 7.96 -3.60 -20.27
N ASN A 331 7.60 -2.94 -21.37
CA ASN A 331 6.96 -1.61 -21.35
C ASN A 331 5.68 -1.61 -20.51
N ASN A 332 4.95 -2.73 -20.52
CA ASN A 332 3.74 -2.96 -19.73
C ASN A 332 4.01 -4.05 -18.68
N SER A 333 4.88 -3.76 -17.71
CA SER A 333 5.26 -4.75 -16.68
C SER A 333 4.08 -5.19 -15.82
N ALA A 334 3.08 -4.33 -15.58
CA ALA A 334 1.97 -4.64 -14.67
C ALA A 334 1.06 -5.78 -15.18
N PRO A 335 0.53 -5.76 -16.42
CA PRO A 335 -0.24 -6.90 -16.95
C PRO A 335 0.55 -8.22 -16.94
N VAL A 336 1.83 -8.19 -17.29
CA VAL A 336 2.71 -9.37 -17.27
C VAL A 336 2.86 -9.90 -15.84
N SER A 337 3.10 -8.98 -14.89
CA SER A 337 3.12 -9.28 -13.46
C SER A 337 1.84 -9.98 -12.99
N PHE A 338 0.67 -9.44 -13.35
CA PHE A 338 -0.61 -10.04 -12.99
C PHE A 338 -0.82 -11.41 -13.61
N GLY A 339 -0.48 -11.58 -14.89
CA GLY A 339 -0.56 -12.86 -15.57
C GLY A 339 0.29 -13.94 -14.88
N LEU A 340 1.56 -13.63 -14.58
CA LEU A 340 2.45 -14.57 -13.90
C LEU A 340 1.96 -14.95 -12.50
N LEU A 341 1.52 -13.96 -11.71
CA LEU A 341 0.97 -14.23 -10.38
C LEU A 341 -0.32 -15.07 -10.45
N ALA A 342 -1.19 -14.78 -11.41
CA ALA A 342 -2.40 -15.56 -11.65
C ALA A 342 -2.09 -17.00 -12.04
N ILE A 343 -1.12 -17.23 -12.94
CA ILE A 343 -0.66 -18.59 -13.31
C ILE A 343 -0.20 -19.34 -12.06
N VAL A 344 0.66 -18.73 -11.23
CA VAL A 344 1.20 -19.41 -10.04
C VAL A 344 0.11 -19.75 -9.04
N ILE A 345 -0.76 -18.80 -8.68
CA ILE A 345 -1.86 -19.05 -7.72
C ILE A 345 -2.79 -20.15 -8.25
N PHE A 346 -3.12 -20.09 -9.54
CA PHE A 346 -3.99 -21.05 -10.19
C PHE A 346 -3.39 -22.45 -10.24
N SER A 347 -2.12 -22.59 -10.65
CA SER A 347 -1.41 -23.87 -10.67
C SER A 347 -1.32 -24.50 -9.27
N LEU A 348 -1.09 -23.67 -8.25
CA LEU A 348 -1.08 -24.14 -6.86
C LEU A 348 -2.45 -24.66 -6.44
N LYS A 349 -3.53 -23.95 -6.76
CA LYS A 349 -4.90 -24.36 -6.41
C LYS A 349 -5.37 -25.62 -7.14
N ILE A 350 -4.97 -25.79 -8.39
CA ILE A 350 -5.26 -27.02 -9.13
C ILE A 350 -4.50 -28.21 -8.55
N THR A 351 -3.21 -28.04 -8.25
CA THR A 351 -2.40 -29.09 -7.62
C THR A 351 -2.99 -29.53 -6.28
N ASP A 352 -3.39 -28.56 -5.45
CA ASP A 352 -4.07 -28.77 -4.16
C ASP A 352 -5.35 -29.60 -4.35
N ARG A 353 -6.17 -29.24 -5.34
CA ARG A 353 -7.41 -29.95 -5.66
C ARG A 353 -7.17 -31.37 -6.17
N ILE A 354 -6.25 -31.55 -7.12
CA ILE A 354 -5.86 -32.87 -7.65
C ILE A 354 -5.43 -33.79 -6.50
N HIS A 355 -4.56 -33.30 -5.62
CA HIS A 355 -4.04 -34.08 -4.50
C HIS A 355 -5.14 -34.45 -3.50
N SER A 356 -6.03 -33.50 -3.19
CA SER A 356 -7.18 -33.75 -2.32
C SER A 356 -8.09 -34.83 -2.92
N ASP A 357 -8.42 -34.74 -4.20
CA ASP A 357 -9.35 -35.68 -4.84
C ASP A 357 -8.74 -37.08 -4.95
N ILE A 358 -7.44 -37.21 -5.27
CA ILE A 358 -6.72 -38.49 -5.24
C ILE A 358 -6.82 -39.11 -3.84
N LYS A 359 -6.51 -38.36 -2.78
CA LYS A 359 -6.58 -38.86 -1.40
C LYS A 359 -7.97 -39.31 -1.00
N ILE A 360 -9.00 -38.55 -1.35
CA ILE A 360 -10.40 -38.88 -1.01
C ILE A 360 -10.83 -40.17 -1.72
N ILE A 361 -10.42 -40.36 -2.98
CA ILE A 361 -10.68 -41.58 -3.75
C ILE A 361 -9.95 -42.78 -3.13
N GLU A 362 -8.64 -42.65 -2.84
CA GLU A 362 -7.82 -43.71 -2.23
C GLU A 362 -8.31 -44.11 -0.84
N ALA A 363 -8.66 -43.13 0.01
CA ALA A 363 -9.17 -43.38 1.36
C ALA A 363 -10.57 -44.03 1.34
N GLY A 364 -11.23 -44.05 0.19
CA GLY A 364 -12.60 -44.52 0.08
C GLY A 364 -13.59 -43.65 0.86
N GLU A 365 -13.21 -42.42 1.18
CA GLU A 365 -14.06 -41.43 1.86
C GLU A 365 -14.91 -40.63 0.86
N TYR A 366 -14.76 -40.93 -0.44
CA TYR A 366 -15.58 -40.37 -1.50
C TYR A 366 -17.05 -40.74 -1.27
N LYS A 367 -17.87 -39.77 -0.87
CA LYS A 367 -19.32 -39.95 -0.75
C LYS A 367 -19.87 -40.26 -2.13
N ASN A 368 -20.33 -41.50 -2.31
CA ASN A 368 -20.95 -41.91 -3.56
C ASN A 368 -22.34 -41.26 -3.63
N GLU A 369 -22.38 -39.99 -4.03
CA GLU A 369 -23.62 -39.22 -4.17
C GLU A 369 -24.55 -39.84 -5.22
N TYR A 370 -24.02 -40.75 -6.05
CA TYR A 370 -24.72 -41.37 -7.16
C TYR A 370 -24.78 -42.89 -7.01
N GLN A 371 -25.99 -43.43 -7.00
CA GLN A 371 -26.26 -44.85 -7.18
C GLN A 371 -26.41 -45.16 -8.67
N ILE A 372 -25.56 -46.06 -9.17
CA ILE A 372 -25.54 -46.45 -10.58
C ILE A 372 -26.16 -47.84 -10.73
N SER A 373 -27.18 -47.95 -11.57
CA SER A 373 -27.76 -49.23 -11.98
C SER A 373 -27.22 -49.64 -13.34
N PHE A 374 -26.62 -50.82 -13.42
CA PHE A 374 -26.00 -51.34 -14.64
C PHE A 374 -26.99 -52.18 -15.46
N THR A 375 -26.71 -52.28 -16.75
CA THR A 375 -27.32 -53.32 -17.61
C THR A 375 -26.71 -54.69 -17.30
N SER A 376 -27.40 -55.78 -17.66
CA SER A 376 -26.99 -57.14 -17.29
C SER A 376 -25.56 -57.50 -17.73
N THR A 377 -25.06 -56.90 -18.80
CA THR A 377 -23.70 -57.08 -19.32
C THR A 377 -22.62 -56.48 -18.43
N TYR A 378 -22.95 -55.47 -17.61
CA TYR A 378 -22.02 -54.72 -16.77
C TYR A 378 -22.32 -54.88 -15.26
N ASN A 379 -23.07 -55.93 -14.88
CA ASN A 379 -23.39 -56.20 -13.47
C ASN A 379 -22.16 -56.52 -12.61
N GLU A 380 -21.03 -56.90 -13.21
CA GLU A 380 -19.78 -57.16 -12.48
C GLU A 380 -19.18 -55.90 -11.82
N PHE A 381 -19.55 -54.71 -12.28
CA PHE A 381 -19.14 -53.43 -11.69
C PHE A 381 -20.01 -53.01 -10.50
N HIS A 382 -20.93 -53.86 -10.05
CA HIS A 382 -21.76 -53.58 -8.89
C HIS A 382 -20.89 -53.52 -7.62
N GLY A 383 -20.95 -52.38 -6.91
CA GLY A 383 -20.12 -52.10 -5.73
C GLY A 383 -18.93 -51.18 -6.03
N TYR A 384 -18.63 -50.94 -7.31
CA TYR A 384 -17.64 -49.95 -7.71
C TYR A 384 -18.19 -48.54 -7.45
N ARG A 385 -17.29 -47.62 -7.10
CA ARG A 385 -17.66 -46.27 -6.68
C ARG A 385 -17.59 -45.32 -7.85
N PHE A 386 -18.57 -44.44 -8.00
CA PHE A 386 -18.54 -43.45 -9.07
C PHE A 386 -17.47 -42.39 -8.77
N VAL A 387 -16.57 -42.16 -9.73
CA VAL A 387 -15.56 -41.09 -9.64
C VAL A 387 -15.98 -39.91 -10.48
N SER A 388 -16.24 -40.16 -11.76
CA SER A 388 -16.57 -39.13 -12.74
C SER A 388 -17.28 -39.74 -13.95
N SER A 389 -17.82 -38.88 -14.81
CA SER A 389 -18.33 -39.26 -16.12
C SER A 389 -18.03 -38.17 -17.13
N ASN A 390 -18.04 -38.57 -18.40
CA ASN A 390 -18.08 -37.66 -19.50
C ASN A 390 -19.25 -38.03 -20.44
N SER A 391 -19.30 -37.42 -21.62
CA SER A 391 -20.40 -37.66 -22.57
C SER A 391 -20.54 -39.13 -23.02
N THR A 392 -19.45 -39.91 -22.98
CA THR A 392 -19.37 -41.26 -23.58
C THR A 392 -19.04 -42.35 -22.57
N TYR A 393 -18.35 -42.02 -21.48
CA TYR A 393 -17.81 -42.97 -20.52
C TYR A 393 -18.12 -42.61 -19.07
N ILE A 394 -18.16 -43.63 -18.23
CA ILE A 394 -18.26 -43.53 -16.77
C ILE A 394 -17.00 -44.16 -16.16
N PHE A 395 -16.43 -43.46 -15.18
CA PHE A 395 -15.20 -43.82 -14.48
C PHE A 395 -15.55 -44.31 -13.09
N LEU A 396 -15.26 -45.57 -12.82
CA LEU A 396 -15.63 -46.28 -11.60
C LEU A 396 -14.38 -46.74 -10.85
N TYR A 397 -14.26 -46.40 -9.57
CA TYR A 397 -13.16 -46.84 -8.72
C TYR A 397 -13.41 -48.24 -8.18
N ASP A 398 -12.46 -49.12 -8.46
CA ASP A 398 -12.33 -50.49 -7.97
C ASP A 398 -11.45 -50.48 -6.72
N ALA A 399 -12.06 -50.55 -5.53
CA ALA A 399 -11.35 -50.48 -4.27
C ALA A 399 -10.42 -51.69 -4.05
N ASP A 400 -10.77 -52.85 -4.60
CA ASP A 400 -10.00 -54.09 -4.41
C ASP A 400 -8.71 -54.07 -5.23
N ASN A 401 -8.76 -53.47 -6.43
CA ASN A 401 -7.61 -53.40 -7.33
C ASN A 401 -6.92 -52.03 -7.39
N ASN A 402 -7.39 -51.06 -6.60
CA ASN A 402 -6.93 -49.67 -6.57
C ASN A 402 -6.76 -49.06 -7.98
N ARG A 403 -7.80 -49.20 -8.82
CA ARG A 403 -7.78 -48.75 -10.22
C ARG A 403 -9.12 -48.16 -10.62
N ILE A 404 -9.12 -47.32 -11.65
CA ILE A 404 -10.35 -46.85 -12.27
C ILE A 404 -10.68 -47.72 -13.48
N SER A 405 -11.88 -48.32 -13.44
CA SER A 405 -12.48 -49.02 -14.56
C SER A 405 -13.33 -48.07 -15.39
N VAL A 406 -13.24 -48.19 -16.71
CA VAL A 406 -13.96 -47.32 -17.65
C VAL A 406 -15.02 -48.14 -18.36
N ILE A 407 -16.28 -47.68 -18.31
CA ILE A 407 -17.40 -48.32 -19.02
C ILE A 407 -18.10 -47.31 -19.93
N PRO A 408 -18.68 -47.72 -21.07
CA PRO A 408 -19.49 -46.82 -21.88
C PRO A 408 -20.78 -46.43 -21.17
N THR A 409 -21.25 -45.20 -21.37
CA THR A 409 -22.52 -44.70 -20.79
C THR A 409 -23.72 -45.54 -21.19
N SER A 410 -23.68 -46.18 -22.36
CA SER A 410 -24.70 -47.15 -22.81
C SER A 410 -24.80 -48.40 -21.94
N GLY A 411 -23.79 -48.69 -21.11
CA GLY A 411 -23.80 -49.80 -20.15
C GLY A 411 -24.60 -49.51 -18.88
N VAL A 412 -25.01 -48.25 -18.66
CA VAL A 412 -25.75 -47.80 -17.48
C VAL A 412 -27.23 -47.61 -17.79
N ARG A 413 -28.08 -48.10 -16.90
CA ARG A 413 -29.55 -48.07 -17.03
C ARG A 413 -30.15 -46.78 -16.48
N TYR A 414 -29.68 -46.34 -15.31
CA TYR A 414 -30.02 -45.06 -14.70
C TYR A 414 -29.01 -44.69 -13.61
N ILE A 415 -28.91 -43.40 -13.32
CA ILE A 415 -28.11 -42.82 -12.23
C ILE A 415 -29.09 -42.08 -11.31
N ASN A 416 -29.14 -42.47 -10.03
CA ASN A 416 -29.95 -41.81 -9.01
C ASN A 416 -29.06 -41.09 -8.01
N ILE A 417 -29.49 -39.92 -7.53
CA ILE A 417 -28.86 -39.25 -6.39
C ILE A 417 -29.23 -40.03 -5.13
N SER A 418 -28.25 -40.44 -4.34
CA SER A 418 -28.52 -41.14 -3.08
C SER A 418 -29.14 -40.17 -2.06
N ASN A 419 -30.36 -40.46 -1.60
CA ASN A 419 -31.01 -39.68 -0.54
C ASN A 419 -30.47 -40.02 0.87
N ASP A 420 -29.63 -41.05 0.98
CA ASP A 420 -28.97 -41.45 2.22
C ASP A 420 -27.57 -42.02 1.91
N PRO A 421 -26.49 -41.24 2.07
CA PRO A 421 -25.12 -41.68 1.78
C PRO A 421 -24.66 -42.88 2.60
N ASP A 422 -25.26 -43.10 3.77
CA ASP A 422 -24.85 -44.12 4.74
C ASP A 422 -25.55 -45.47 4.55
N ALA A 423 -26.55 -45.56 3.66
CA ALA A 423 -27.31 -46.79 3.39
C ALA A 423 -26.65 -47.76 2.37
N ILE A 424 -25.43 -47.45 1.90
CA ILE A 424 -24.72 -48.20 0.83
C ILE A 424 -23.43 -48.89 1.35
N MET A 425 -23.07 -48.73 2.63
CA MET A 425 -22.11 -49.63 3.28
C MET A 425 -22.81 -50.89 3.76
#